data_AF-A0A1B2Z949-F1
#
_entry.id   AF-A0A1B2Z949-F1
#
_cell.length_a   1.000
_cell.length_b   1.000
_cell.length_c   1.000
_cell.angle_alpha   90.00
_cell.angle_beta   90.00
_cell.angle_gamma   90.00
#
_symmetry.space_group_name_H-M   'P 1'
#
loop_
_entity.id
_entity.type
_entity.pdbx_description
1 polymer ?
#
loop_
_entity_poly.entity_id
_entity_poly.type
_entity_poly.pdbx_seq_one_letter_code
_entity_poly.pdbx_strand_id
1 'polypeptide(L)'
;MDSKKWLDLVTKHLVGRRIVKVEWLEPSESQRIHGWYNQPCEIFLDDGTILTPSADDEGNEAGAIFTNKEELSCIPVFSENA
;
A
#
# COMPACT_ATOMS: atom_id res chain seq x y z
N MET A 1 -2.59 -10.35 16.12
CA MET A 1 -3.44 -9.79 15.04
C MET A 1 -3.92 -10.95 14.18
N ASP A 2 -5.19 -11.01 13.78
CA ASP A 2 -5.70 -12.18 13.02
C ASP A 2 -5.31 -12.07 11.54
N SER A 3 -4.24 -12.76 11.15
CA SER A 3 -3.70 -12.75 9.77
C SER A 3 -4.71 -13.29 8.75
N LYS A 4 -5.62 -14.20 9.15
CA LYS A 4 -6.66 -14.73 8.27
C LYS A 4 -7.69 -13.66 7.93
N LYS A 5 -8.18 -12.92 8.93
CA LYS A 5 -9.12 -11.81 8.70
C LYS A 5 -8.55 -10.77 7.73
N TRP A 6 -7.26 -10.46 7.85
CA TRP A 6 -6.58 -9.55 6.93
C TRP A 6 -6.41 -10.13 5.54
N LEU A 7 -6.03 -11.40 5.43
CA LEU A 7 -5.93 -12.07 4.13
C LEU A 7 -7.27 -12.07 3.40
N ASP A 8 -8.38 -12.36 4.09
CA ASP A 8 -9.73 -12.32 3.53
C ASP A 8 -10.10 -10.90 3.03
N LEU A 9 -9.78 -9.88 3.83
CA LEU A 9 -10.05 -8.48 3.48
C LEU A 9 -9.22 -8.02 2.27
N VAL A 10 -7.91 -8.28 2.27
CA VAL A 10 -7.03 -7.91 1.15
C VAL A 10 -7.43 -8.66 -0.12
N THR A 11 -7.75 -9.95 -0.01
CA THR A 11 -8.22 -10.77 -1.14
C THR A 11 -9.51 -10.21 -1.73
N LYS A 12 -10.48 -9.85 -0.89
CA LYS A 12 -11.74 -9.21 -1.31
C LYS A 12 -11.50 -7.96 -2.16
N HIS A 13 -10.48 -7.16 -1.83
CA HIS A 13 -10.21 -5.89 -2.51
C HIS A 13 -9.29 -5.99 -3.72
N LEU A 14 -8.32 -6.91 -3.72
CA LEU A 14 -7.25 -6.92 -4.73
C LEU A 14 -7.38 -8.02 -5.78
N VAL A 15 -7.91 -9.20 -5.43
CA VAL A 15 -7.93 -10.34 -6.36
C VAL A 15 -8.90 -10.07 -7.51
N GLY A 16 -8.40 -10.30 -8.73
CA GLY A 16 -9.14 -10.04 -9.97
C GLY A 16 -9.19 -8.57 -10.39
N ARG A 17 -8.57 -7.66 -9.63
CA ARG A 17 -8.33 -6.29 -10.08
C ARG A 17 -7.26 -6.26 -11.16
N ARG A 18 -7.36 -5.28 -12.05
CA ARG A 18 -6.37 -5.05 -13.11
C ARG A 18 -5.58 -3.79 -12.81
N ILE A 19 -4.27 -3.85 -12.98
CA ILE A 19 -3.41 -2.65 -12.98
C ILE A 19 -3.69 -1.86 -14.27
N VAL A 20 -4.10 -0.60 -14.12
CA VAL A 20 -4.45 0.28 -15.25
C VAL A 20 -3.47 1.43 -15.43
N LYS A 21 -2.68 1.77 -14.40
CA LYS A 21 -1.62 2.78 -14.45
C LYS A 21 -0.58 2.50 -13.37
N VAL A 22 0.68 2.85 -13.66
CA VAL A 22 1.79 2.84 -12.70
C VAL A 22 2.56 4.13 -12.89
N GLU A 23 2.86 4.86 -11.82
CA GLU A 23 3.69 6.06 -11.89
C GLU A 23 4.46 6.29 -10.58
N TRP A 24 5.58 7.01 -10.68
CA TRP A 24 6.21 7.58 -9.49
C TRP A 24 5.44 8.81 -9.08
N LEU A 25 5.02 8.88 -7.81
CA LEU A 25 4.35 10.06 -7.29
C LEU A 25 5.31 11.25 -7.31
N GLU A 26 4.87 12.40 -7.83
CA GLU A 26 5.69 13.61 -7.91
C GLU A 26 6.28 13.98 -6.54
N PRO A 27 7.53 14.49 -6.46
CA PRO A 27 8.20 14.73 -5.17
C PRO A 27 7.42 15.68 -4.26
N SER A 28 6.81 16.73 -4.83
CA SER A 28 5.98 17.67 -4.08
C SER A 28 4.72 17.02 -3.49
N GLU A 29 4.14 16.07 -4.22
CA GLU A 29 2.93 15.36 -3.79
C GLU A 29 3.26 14.27 -2.78
N SER A 30 4.40 13.58 -2.92
CA SER A 30 4.90 12.64 -1.92
C SER A 30 5.08 13.31 -0.55
N GLN A 31 5.68 14.50 -0.55
CA GLN A 31 5.83 15.29 0.66
C GLN A 31 4.49 15.81 1.19
N ARG A 32 3.56 16.23 0.31
CA ARG A 32 2.27 16.82 0.70
C ARG A 32 1.29 15.78 1.27
N ILE A 33 1.24 14.58 0.68
CA ILE A 33 0.27 13.54 1.00
C ILE A 33 0.79 12.62 2.10
N HIS A 34 2.04 12.18 1.99
CA HIS A 34 2.62 11.19 2.90
C HIS A 34 3.68 11.77 3.85
N GLY A 35 4.17 12.98 3.59
CA GLY A 35 5.29 13.55 4.33
C GLY A 35 6.64 12.95 3.94
N TRP A 36 6.71 12.25 2.81
CA TRP A 36 7.91 11.53 2.37
C TRP A 36 8.74 12.35 1.38
N TYR A 37 10.05 12.35 1.58
CA TYR A 37 11.01 12.92 0.63
C TYR A 37 11.26 12.01 -0.58
N ASN A 38 11.09 10.69 -0.38
CA ASN A 38 11.22 9.69 -1.44
C ASN A 38 9.88 9.53 -2.17
N GLN A 39 9.96 9.16 -3.45
CA GLN A 39 8.78 8.95 -4.30
C GLN A 39 8.38 7.48 -4.27
N PRO A 40 7.15 7.12 -3.83
CA PRO A 40 6.64 5.78 -4.00
C PRO A 40 6.26 5.50 -5.46
N CYS A 41 6.35 4.24 -5.86
CA CYS A 41 5.80 3.75 -7.12
C CYS A 41 4.33 3.39 -6.90
N GLU A 42 3.42 4.28 -7.28
CA GLU A 42 1.99 4.06 -7.12
C GLU A 42 1.44 3.16 -8.21
N ILE A 43 0.60 2.21 -7.79
CA ILE A 43 -0.08 1.25 -8.68
C ILE A 43 -1.58 1.52 -8.61
N PHE A 44 -2.16 1.88 -9.75
CA PHE A 44 -3.58 2.21 -9.88
C PHE A 44 -4.34 1.02 -10.42
N LEU A 45 -5.44 0.67 -9.75
CA LEU A 45 -6.32 -0.42 -10.12
C LEU A 45 -7.55 0.08 -10.88
N ASP A 46 -8.20 -0.83 -11.59
CA ASP A 46 -9.37 -0.57 -12.43
C ASP A 46 -10.61 -0.06 -11.67
N ASP A 47 -10.64 -0.20 -10.34
CA ASP A 47 -11.70 0.28 -9.47
C ASP A 47 -11.36 1.62 -8.76
N GLY A 48 -10.26 2.27 -9.16
CA GLY A 48 -9.79 3.54 -8.57
C GLY A 48 -8.99 3.38 -7.27
N THR A 49 -8.71 2.15 -6.84
CA THR A 49 -7.77 1.90 -5.74
C THR A 49 -6.36 2.30 -6.15
N ILE A 50 -5.64 2.94 -5.23
CA ILE A 50 -4.22 3.25 -5.37
C ILE A 50 -3.48 2.41 -4.32
N LEU A 51 -2.48 1.66 -4.74
CA LEU A 51 -1.54 0.98 -3.85
C LEU A 51 -0.27 1.83 -3.78
N THR A 52 0.09 2.25 -2.58
CA THR A 52 1.25 3.10 -2.30
C THR A 52 2.21 2.33 -1.38
N PRO A 53 3.20 1.62 -1.94
CA PRO A 53 4.18 0.87 -1.16
C PRO A 53 4.98 1.79 -0.25
N SER A 54 5.19 1.38 0.99
CA SER A 54 6.10 2.03 1.94
C SER A 54 7.42 1.27 2.03
N ALA A 55 8.44 1.94 2.53
CA ALA A 55 9.58 1.28 3.14
C ALA A 55 9.30 1.08 4.64
N ASP A 56 9.97 0.11 5.25
CA ASP A 56 10.20 0.06 6.69
C ASP A 56 11.21 1.14 7.12
N ASP A 57 11.42 1.29 8.43
CA ASP A 57 12.29 2.34 8.97
C ASP A 57 13.78 2.17 8.57
N GLU A 58 14.21 0.95 8.23
CA GLU A 58 15.62 0.62 7.89
C GLU A 58 15.85 0.34 6.39
N GLY A 59 14.79 0.05 5.62
CA GLY A 59 14.85 -0.24 4.19
C GLY A 59 15.15 -1.71 3.85
N ASN A 60 15.24 -2.60 4.85
CA ASN A 60 15.60 -4.01 4.71
C ASN A 60 14.49 -4.98 5.16
N GLU A 61 13.47 -4.49 5.86
CA GLU A 61 12.28 -5.27 6.21
C GLU A 61 11.13 -5.02 5.23
N ALA A 62 10.08 -5.82 5.35
CA ALA A 62 8.88 -5.61 4.57
C ALA A 62 8.22 -4.27 4.93
N GLY A 63 7.88 -3.47 3.93
CA GLY A 63 7.06 -2.28 4.10
C GLY A 63 5.56 -2.59 4.07
N ALA A 64 4.77 -1.69 4.65
CA ALA A 64 3.32 -1.72 4.52
C ALA A 64 2.90 -1.23 3.12
N ILE A 65 1.66 -1.50 2.73
CA ILE A 65 1.07 -0.93 1.52
C ILE A 65 -0.11 -0.06 1.93
N PHE A 66 -0.01 1.25 1.71
CA PHE A 66 -1.12 2.16 1.93
C PHE A 66 -2.10 2.11 0.77
N THR A 67 -3.38 2.38 1.06
CA THR A 67 -4.37 2.59 0.01
C THR A 67 -5.24 3.82 0.28
N ASN A 68 -5.91 4.31 -0.76
CA ASN A 68 -6.90 5.37 -0.67
C ASN A 68 -8.30 4.90 -0.23
N LYS A 69 -8.49 3.63 0.15
CA LYS A 69 -9.77 3.12 0.67
C LYS A 69 -9.85 3.26 2.18
N GLU A 70 -10.96 3.77 2.70
CA GLU A 70 -11.18 3.89 4.15
C GLU A 70 -11.15 2.53 4.87
N GLU A 71 -11.76 1.49 4.28
CA GLU A 71 -11.82 0.14 4.87
C GLU A 71 -10.51 -0.65 4.79
N LEU A 72 -9.55 -0.20 3.96
CA LEU A 72 -8.26 -0.85 3.72
C LEU A 72 -7.13 0.17 3.61
N SER A 73 -7.11 1.18 4.49
CA SER A 73 -6.18 2.32 4.38
C SER A 73 -4.71 1.93 4.53
N CYS A 74 -4.44 0.82 5.22
CA CYS A 74 -3.11 0.23 5.36
C CYS A 74 -3.20 -1.29 5.37
N ILE A 75 -2.46 -1.94 4.46
CA ILE A 75 -2.18 -3.36 4.45
C ILE A 75 -0.93 -3.57 5.32
N PRO A 76 -1.06 -4.22 6.49
CA PRO A 76 0.01 -4.29 7.48
C PRO A 76 1.04 -5.36 7.13
N VAL A 77 2.20 -5.25 7.77
CA VAL A 77 3.25 -6.27 7.80
C VAL A 77 2.94 -7.26 8.92
N PHE A 78 3.08 -8.56 8.66
CA PHE A 78 2.95 -9.61 9.68
C PHE A 78 4.32 -10.15 10.06
N SER A 79 4.53 -10.36 11.35
CA SER A 79 5.63 -11.16 11.89
C SER A 79 5.04 -12.30 12.70
N GLU A 80 5.52 -13.53 12.47
CA GLU A 80 5.13 -14.69 13.28
C GLU A 80 5.72 -14.65 14.69
N ASN A 81 6.70 -13.78 14.93
CA ASN A 81 7.49 -13.72 16.16
C ASN A 81 7.21 -12.47 17.03
N ALA A 82 6.15 -11.71 16.74
CA ALA A 82 5.78 -10.48 17.44
C ALA A 82 4.57 -10.65 18.37
#